data_AF-A0A2R6M9W2-F1
#
_entry.id   AF-A0A2R6M9W2-F1
#
_cell.length_a   1.000
_cell.length_b   1.000
_cell.length_c   1.000
_cell.angle_alpha   90.00
_cell.angle_beta   90.00
_cell.angle_gamma   90.00
#
_symmetry.space_group_name_H-M   'P 1'
#
loop_
_entity.id
_entity.type
_entity.pdbx_description
1 polymer ?
#
loop_
_entity_poly.entity_id
_entity_poly.type
_entity_poly.pdbx_seq_one_letter_code
_entity_poly.pdbx_strand_id
1 'polypeptide(L)' 'MDPKRELTSVDLAALVTELGTYMGAKLDKAYLYGDDLLRLKLRDFDRGRVELLIEVGETKRAHVVDPDNVPDAPGR' A
#
# COMPACT_ATOMS: atom_id res chain seq x y z
N MET A 1 -14.53 -0.85 -17.02
CA MET A 1 -14.89 -1.52 -15.76
C MET A 1 -14.87 -0.44 -14.69
N ASP A 2 -15.94 -0.31 -13.92
CA ASP A 2 -15.97 0.68 -12.85
C ASP A 2 -14.96 0.33 -11.75
N PRO A 3 -14.35 1.33 -11.09
CA PRO A 3 -13.43 1.10 -9.99
C PRO A 3 -14.09 0.27 -8.88
N LYS A 4 -13.33 -0.65 -8.28
CA LYS A 4 -13.83 -1.43 -7.14
C LYS A 4 -14.12 -0.52 -5.96
N ARG A 5 -15.34 -0.61 -5.42
CA ARG A 5 -15.77 0.08 -4.19
C ARG A 5 -15.75 -0.80 -2.94
N GLU A 6 -15.53 -2.10 -3.14
CA GLU A 6 -15.38 -3.08 -2.08
C GLU A 6 -14.34 -4.13 -2.47
N LEU A 7 -13.70 -4.71 -1.46
CA LEU A 7 -12.85 -5.89 -1.63
C LEU A 7 -13.64 -7.09 -1.14
N THR A 8 -13.83 -8.07 -2.02
CA THR A 8 -14.49 -9.33 -1.68
C THR A 8 -13.61 -10.17 -0.75
N SER A 9 -14.16 -11.23 -0.16
CA SER A 9 -13.37 -12.19 0.62
C SER A 9 -12.23 -12.82 -0.19
N VAL A 10 -12.42 -13.03 -1.49
CA VAL A 10 -11.38 -13.52 -2.41
C VAL A 10 -10.27 -12.49 -2.60
N ASP A 11 -10.63 -11.22 -2.77
CA ASP A 11 -9.65 -10.12 -2.86
C ASP A 11 -8.83 -10.00 -1.57
N LEU A 12 -9.49 -10.10 -0.42
CA LEU A 12 -8.82 -10.04 0.88
C LEU A 12 -7.90 -11.25 1.10
N ALA A 13 -8.29 -12.45 0.68
CA ALA A 13 -7.44 -13.64 0.77
C ALA A 13 -6.17 -13.48 -0.07
N ALA A 14 -6.28 -12.93 -1.28
CA ALA A 14 -5.13 -12.60 -2.12
C ALA A 14 -4.23 -11.54 -1.46
N LEU A 15 -4.83 -10.45 -0.96
CA LEU A 15 -4.10 -9.37 -0.29
C LEU A 15 -3.35 -9.85 0.95
N VAL A 16 -3.98 -10.67 1.80
CA VAL A 16 -3.32 -11.24 2.99
C VAL A 16 -2.17 -12.16 2.61
N THR A 17 -2.34 -12.96 1.56
CA THR A 17 -1.28 -13.84 1.04
C THR A 17 -0.07 -13.02 0.56
N GLU A 18 -0.31 -11.97 -0.21
CA GLU A 18 0.75 -11.09 -0.69
C GLU A 18 1.44 -10.34 0.46
N LEU A 19 0.67 -9.72 1.35
CA LEU A 19 1.21 -8.96 2.49
C LEU A 19 1.98 -9.86 3.49
N GLY A 20 1.62 -11.14 3.60
CA GLY A 20 2.36 -12.12 4.40
C GLY A 20 3.83 -12.26 3.99
N THR A 21 4.16 -11.97 2.72
CA THR A 21 5.54 -11.97 2.19
C THR A 21 6.44 -10.91 2.83
N TYR A 22 5.84 -9.88 3.44
CA TYR A 22 6.53 -8.75 4.09
C TYR A 22 6.39 -8.80 5.61
N MET A 23 6.00 -9.95 6.18
CA MET A 23 5.87 -10.12 7.61
C MET A 23 7.22 -9.84 8.32
N GLY A 24 7.19 -8.92 9.29
CA GLY A 24 8.39 -8.49 10.02
C GLY A 24 9.01 -7.19 9.52
N ALA A 25 8.62 -6.71 8.33
CA ALA A 25 9.01 -5.38 7.85
C ALA A 25 8.60 -4.28 8.83
N LYS A 26 9.44 -3.26 8.96
CA LYS A 26 9.22 -2.11 9.85
C LYS A 26 8.56 -0.97 9.10
N LEU A 27 7.53 -0.37 9.69
CA LEU A 27 6.95 0.86 9.17
C LEU A 27 7.84 2.04 9.52
N ASP A 28 8.50 2.61 8.53
CA ASP A 28 9.38 3.77 8.70
C ASP A 28 8.55 5.06 8.76
N LYS A 29 7.55 5.20 7.88
CA LYS A 29 6.72 6.40 7.79
C LYS A 29 5.40 6.15 7.07
N ALA A 30 4.38 6.91 7.44
CA ALA A 30 3.11 6.99 6.72
C ALA A 30 2.89 8.39 6.16
N TYR A 31 2.35 8.48 4.95
CA TYR A 31 1.99 9.73 4.28
C TYR A 31 0.56 9.64 3.76
N LEU A 32 -0.19 10.73 3.89
CA LEU A 32 -1.51 10.89 3.28
C LEU A 32 -1.40 11.86 2.11
N TYR A 33 -1.76 11.40 0.92
CA TYR A 33 -1.85 12.22 -0.30
C TYR A 33 -3.31 12.61 -0.49
N GLY A 34 -3.59 13.92 -0.52
CA GLY A 34 -4.97 14.40 -0.47
C GLY A 34 -5.65 13.90 0.80
N ASP A 35 -6.83 13.29 0.64
CA ASP A 35 -7.66 12.85 1.76
C ASP A 35 -7.81 11.31 1.84
N ASP A 36 -7.36 10.56 0.83
CA ASP A 36 -7.76 9.17 0.64
C ASP A 36 -6.67 8.20 0.15
N LEU A 37 -5.48 8.67 -0.19
CA LEU A 37 -4.37 7.80 -0.59
C LEU A 37 -3.29 7.75 0.49
N LEU A 38 -3.25 6.63 1.21
CA LEU A 38 -2.24 6.34 2.22
C LEU A 38 -1.05 5.62 1.59
N ARG A 39 0.15 6.16 1.80
CA ARG A 39 1.42 5.49 1.48
C ARG A 39 2.11 5.09 2.77
N LEU A 40 2.40 3.80 2.89
CA LEU A 40 3.18 3.23 3.98
C LEU A 40 4.57 2.88 3.45
N LYS A 41 5.58 3.64 3.90
CA LYS A 41 6.98 3.35 3.64
C LYS A 41 7.47 2.33 4.65
N LEU A 42 7.79 1.14 4.15
CA LEU A 42 8.23 -0.01 4.93
C LEU A 42 9.71 -0.31 4.64
N ARG A 43 10.36 -0.94 5.61
CA ARG A 43 11.71 -1.50 5.51
C ARG A 43 11.67 -2.96 5.89
N ASP A 44 11.87 -3.81 4.90
CA ASP A 44 12.10 -5.23 5.06
C ASP A 44 13.61 -5.49 5.14
N PHE A 45 14.02 -6.43 5.99
CA PHE A 45 15.44 -6.72 6.22
C PHE A 45 16.09 -7.41 5.02
N ASP A 46 15.35 -8.29 4.34
CA ASP A 46 15.84 -9.09 3.22
C ASP A 46 15.59 -8.38 1.88
N ARG A 47 14.49 -7.63 1.77
CA ARG A 47 14.01 -7.02 0.51
C ARG A 47 14.30 -5.53 0.41
N GLY A 48 14.69 -4.88 1.51
CA GLY A 48 14.95 -3.44 1.55
C GLY A 48 13.67 -2.60 1.60
N ARG A 49 13.60 -1.52 0.81
CA ARG A 49 12.48 -0.57 0.84
C ARG A 49 11.26 -1.17 0.15
N VAL A 50 10.13 -1.14 0.86
CA VAL A 50 8.83 -1.57 0.34
C VAL A 50 7.86 -0.40 0.47
N GLU A 51 7.05 -0.16 -0.56
CA GLU A 51 6.06 0.91 -0.57
C GLU A 51 4.69 0.29 -0.75
N LEU A 52 3.82 0.46 0.26
CA LEU A 52 2.44 -0.02 0.21
C LEU A 52 1.51 1.17 0.04
N LEU A 53 0.74 1.17 -1.06
CA LEU A 53 -0.29 2.16 -1.33
C LEU A 53 -1.66 1.59 -1.00
N ILE A 54 -2.46 2.37 -0.27
CA ILE A 54 -3.79 2.02 0.17
C ILE A 54 -4.73 3.18 -0.11
N GLU A 55 -5.76 2.94 -0.91
CA GLU A 55 -6.87 3.87 -1.07
C GLU A 55 -7.96 3.58 -0.03
N VAL A 56 -8.25 4.56 0.80
CA VAL A 56 -9.26 4.49 1.87
C VAL A 56 -10.57 5.20 1.51
N GLY A 57 -10.59 5.93 0.40
CA GLY A 57 -11.77 6.64 -0.14
C GLY A 57 -12.81 5.73 -0.78
N GLU A 58 -13.57 6.24 -1.75
CA GLU A 58 -14.64 5.47 -2.42
C GLU A 58 -14.11 4.24 -3.17
N THR A 59 -12.95 4.38 -3.80
CA THR A 59 -12.24 3.27 -4.43
C THR A 59 -11.47 2.51 -3.37
N LYS A 60 -11.60 1.18 -3.37
CA LYS A 60 -10.88 0.29 -2.45
C LYS A 60 -9.80 -0.46 -3.19
N ARG A 61 -8.56 -0.16 -2.85
CA ARG A 61 -7.36 -0.78 -3.43
C ARG A 61 -6.21 -0.78 -2.42
N ALA A 62 -5.46 -1.86 -2.38
CA ALA A 62 -4.20 -1.94 -1.65
C ALA A 62 -3.21 -2.76 -2.48
N HIS A 63 -1.99 -2.26 -2.67
CA HIS A 63 -0.95 -2.95 -3.44
C HIS A 63 0.44 -2.44 -3.08
N VAL A 64 1.44 -3.32 -3.23
CA VAL A 64 2.83 -2.91 -3.19
C VAL A 64 3.22 -2.28 -4.52
N VAL A 65 4.02 -1.23 -4.46
CA VAL A 65 4.51 -0.50 -5.63
C VAL A 65 6.03 -0.47 -5.61
N ASP A 66 6.63 -0.50 -6.80
CA ASP A 66 8.06 -0.25 -6.96
C ASP A 66 8.41 1.12 -6.36
N PRO A 67 9.39 1.22 -5.46
CA PRO A 67 9.83 2.48 -4.86
C PRO A 67 10.14 3.62 -5.83
N ASP A 68 10.50 3.30 -7.08
CA ASP A 68 10.80 4.27 -8.15
C ASP A 68 9.54 4.81 -8.85
N ASN A 69 8.40 4.14 -8.67
CA ASN A 69 7.10 4.56 -9.20
C ASN A 69 6.27 5.36 -8.18
N VAL A 70 6.86 5.77 -7.07
CA VAL A 70 6.15 6.47 -6.00
C VAL A 70 6.39 7.97 -6.09
N PRO A 71 5.32 8.80 -6.08
CA PRO A 71 5.46 10.24 -6.01
C PRO A 71 6.27 10.71 -4.79
N ASP A 72 6.82 11.92 -4.91
CA ASP A 72 7.44 12.59 -3.76
C ASP A 72 6.46 12.76 -2.60
N ALA A 73 6.99 12.83 -1.39
CA ALA A 73 6.18 13.03 -0.20
C ALA A 73 5.30 14.29 -0.31
N PRO A 74 4.04 14.24 0.14
CA PRO A 74 3.15 15.39 0.10
C PRO A 74 3.69 16.52 0.98
N GLY A 75 3.50 17.76 0.54
CA GLY A 75 3.99 18.95 1.23
C GLY A 75 5.50 19.20 1.09
N ARG A 76 6.15 18.59 0.09
CA ARG A 76 7.53 18.87 -0.29
C ARG A 76 7.61 19.73 -1.54
#